data_AF-A0A2V6MH37-F1
#
_entry.id   AF-A0A2V6MH37-F1
#
_cell.length_a   1.000
_cell.length_b   1.000
_cell.length_c   1.000
_cell.angle_alpha   90.00
_cell.angle_beta   90.00
_cell.angle_gamma   90.00
#
_symmetry.space_group_name_H-M   'P 1'
#
loop_
_entity.id
_entity.type
_entity.pdbx_description
1 polymer ?
#
loop_
_entity_poly.entity_id
_entity_poly.type
_entity_poly.pdbx_seq_one_letter_code
_entity_poly.pdbx_strand_id
1 'polypeptide(L)'
;MKTLAVSILCLASVALADDFKTIDGKEDKYVKVKRVEPDGIVLSTNYGISKVYFTELPKELQERFHYDPAKAAAYSTQQNQNIETWRKQQAQAQVQAQPQEARATAAEPMATSGIETLPPITVALKDELLGAVKMTDELDALYERGCASAEFIAAALPVERVIMKLQDKLPKADPRHDLLVNAFDAYQQTAIAMKANEQGRGQRSDVTVTIATARLCKHLLRRILEGNLTPEEKSVYYAWRKGLRENP
;
A
#
# COMPACT_ATOMS: atom_id res chain seq x y z
N MET A 1 -4.62 25.58 -44.93
CA MET A 1 -4.34 24.85 -43.68
C MET A 1 -4.26 25.86 -42.54
N LYS A 2 -5.26 25.91 -41.66
CA LYS A 2 -5.25 26.68 -40.40
C LYS A 2 -5.85 25.77 -39.33
N THR A 3 -5.01 25.19 -38.49
CA THR A 3 -5.40 24.38 -37.34
C THR A 3 -5.84 25.31 -36.22
N LEU A 4 -7.13 25.26 -35.85
CA LEU A 4 -7.62 25.81 -34.58
C LEU A 4 -7.21 24.84 -33.47
N ALA A 5 -6.34 25.26 -32.56
CA ALA A 5 -6.13 24.59 -31.29
C ALA A 5 -7.29 24.97 -30.34
N VAL A 6 -8.20 24.03 -30.10
CA VAL A 6 -9.23 24.16 -29.05
C VAL A 6 -8.62 23.67 -27.75
N SER A 7 -8.19 24.62 -26.91
CA SER A 7 -7.82 24.33 -25.52
C SER A 7 -9.10 24.05 -24.72
N ILE A 8 -9.33 22.79 -24.38
CA ILE A 8 -10.40 22.38 -23.46
C ILE A 8 -10.00 22.87 -22.06
N LEU A 9 -10.64 23.95 -21.63
CA LEU A 9 -10.61 24.44 -20.26
C LEU A 9 -11.44 23.47 -19.41
N CYS A 10 -10.79 22.52 -18.74
CA CYS A 10 -11.44 21.66 -17.76
C CYS A 10 -11.86 22.52 -16.55
N LEU A 11 -13.15 22.87 -16.50
CA LEU A 11 -13.81 23.38 -15.31
C LEU A 11 -13.76 22.29 -14.24
N ALA A 12 -12.85 22.42 -13.28
CA ALA A 12 -12.89 21.62 -12.06
C ALA A 12 -14.11 22.07 -11.25
N SER A 13 -15.21 21.33 -11.36
CA SER A 13 -16.31 21.44 -10.42
C SER A 13 -15.79 21.05 -9.04
N VAL A 14 -15.64 22.04 -8.16
CA VAL A 14 -15.41 21.82 -6.73
C VAL A 14 -16.68 21.20 -6.18
N ALA A 15 -16.76 19.87 -6.20
CA ALA A 15 -17.79 19.15 -5.47
C ALA A 15 -17.49 19.29 -3.98
N LEU A 16 -18.30 20.09 -3.29
CA LEU A 16 -18.34 20.21 -1.83
C LEU A 16 -18.51 18.83 -1.19
N ALA A 17 -17.78 18.62 -0.10
CA ALA A 17 -17.57 17.37 0.61
C ALA A 17 -18.78 16.87 1.42
N ASP A 18 -19.99 17.36 1.15
CA ASP A 18 -21.12 17.20 2.08
C ASP A 18 -21.76 15.80 2.08
N ASP A 19 -21.43 14.90 1.14
CA ASP A 19 -22.22 13.66 0.95
C ASP A 19 -21.42 12.34 0.84
N PHE A 20 -20.19 12.25 1.35
CA PHE A 20 -19.57 10.92 1.50
C PHE A 20 -20.16 10.18 2.70
N LYS A 21 -21.39 9.70 2.54
CA LYS A 21 -21.94 8.67 3.43
C LYS A 21 -21.25 7.36 3.09
N THR A 22 -20.57 6.79 4.07
CA THR A 22 -20.17 5.38 4.01
C THR A 22 -21.42 4.51 3.85
N ILE A 23 -21.25 3.32 3.29
CA ILE A 23 -22.29 2.28 3.10
C ILE A 23 -23.10 1.97 4.37
N ASP A 24 -22.59 2.34 5.55
CA ASP A 24 -23.23 2.16 6.87
C ASP A 24 -23.90 3.45 7.42
N GLY A 25 -24.00 4.52 6.64
CA GLY A 25 -24.75 5.73 7.01
C GLY A 25 -24.09 6.63 8.06
N LYS A 26 -22.82 6.40 8.43
CA LYS A 26 -22.05 7.32 9.29
C LYS A 26 -21.42 8.42 8.44
N GLU A 27 -21.82 9.66 8.70
CA GLU A 27 -21.13 10.87 8.22
C GLU A 27 -19.77 10.99 8.91
N ASP A 28 -18.68 10.66 8.21
CA ASP A 28 -17.35 11.00 8.68
C ASP A 28 -17.04 12.45 8.30
N LYS A 29 -17.28 13.38 9.26
CA LYS A 29 -17.01 14.83 9.18
C LYS A 29 -15.54 15.23 8.89
N TYR A 30 -14.66 14.28 8.57
CA TYR A 30 -13.22 14.48 8.46
C TYR A 30 -12.56 13.80 7.25
N VAL A 31 -13.35 13.41 6.24
CA VAL A 31 -12.85 12.81 4.99
C VAL A 31 -12.87 13.86 3.88
N LYS A 32 -11.73 14.16 3.28
CA LYS A 32 -11.61 15.05 2.12
C LYS A 32 -11.19 14.27 0.88
N VAL A 33 -11.99 14.33 -0.19
CA VAL A 33 -11.52 13.86 -1.50
C VAL A 33 -10.34 14.72 -1.93
N LYS A 34 -9.19 14.10 -2.11
CA LYS A 34 -7.98 14.75 -2.62
C LYS A 34 -7.95 14.74 -4.15
N ARG A 35 -8.33 13.62 -4.76
CA ARG A 35 -8.44 13.46 -6.22
C ARG A 35 -9.16 12.18 -6.60
N VAL A 36 -9.53 12.09 -7.88
CA VAL A 36 -10.15 10.93 -8.50
C VAL A 36 -9.18 10.35 -9.53
N GLU A 37 -8.86 9.08 -9.38
CA GLU A 37 -8.06 8.26 -10.31
C GLU A 37 -9.00 7.36 -11.12
N PRO A 38 -8.57 6.81 -12.28
CA PRO A 38 -9.45 6.01 -13.14
C PRO A 38 -10.10 4.81 -12.44
N ASP A 39 -9.44 4.25 -11.44
CA ASP A 39 -9.83 3.07 -10.68
C ASP A 39 -10.31 3.36 -9.25
N GLY A 40 -10.24 4.61 -8.76
CA GLY A 40 -10.71 4.94 -7.42
C GLY A 40 -10.57 6.39 -6.98
N ILE A 41 -11.02 6.69 -5.78
CA ILE A 41 -10.99 8.02 -5.16
C ILE A 41 -9.94 8.04 -4.04
N VAL A 42 -9.04 9.00 -4.10
CA VAL A 42 -8.06 9.23 -3.04
C VAL A 42 -8.65 10.17 -2.00
N LEU A 43 -8.78 9.67 -0.79
CA LEU A 43 -9.34 10.32 0.39
C LEU A 43 -8.22 10.69 1.36
N SER A 44 -8.36 11.83 2.03
CA SER A 44 -7.48 12.25 3.13
C SER A 44 -8.29 12.31 4.41
N THR A 45 -7.75 11.70 5.46
CA THR A 45 -8.28 11.69 6.82
C THR A 45 -7.21 12.15 7.80
N ASN A 46 -7.57 12.30 9.07
CA ASN A 46 -6.63 12.63 10.15
C ASN A 46 -5.62 11.49 10.43
N TYR A 47 -5.91 10.27 9.95
CA TYR A 47 -5.07 9.08 10.14
C TYR A 47 -4.22 8.75 8.91
N GLY A 48 -4.36 9.52 7.81
CA GLY A 48 -3.59 9.33 6.59
C GLY A 48 -4.42 9.52 5.33
N ILE A 49 -3.78 9.26 4.18
CA ILE A 49 -4.40 9.29 2.86
C ILE A 49 -4.64 7.84 2.43
N SER A 50 -5.89 7.52 2.10
CA SER A 50 -6.31 6.19 1.61
C SER A 50 -6.94 6.31 0.23
N LYS A 51 -6.86 5.25 -0.57
CA LYS A 51 -7.60 5.14 -1.83
C LYS A 51 -8.77 4.18 -1.64
N VAL A 52 -9.95 4.57 -2.12
CA VAL A 52 -11.15 3.74 -2.16
C VAL A 52 -11.45 3.43 -3.62
N TYR A 53 -11.55 2.16 -3.98
CA TYR A 53 -11.76 1.76 -5.37
C TYR A 53 -13.20 2.02 -5.82
N PHE A 54 -13.40 2.35 -7.09
CA PHE A 54 -14.74 2.56 -7.63
C PHE A 54 -15.62 1.32 -7.55
N THR A 55 -15.03 0.12 -7.64
CA THR A 55 -15.70 -1.17 -7.49
C THR A 55 -16.33 -1.35 -6.11
N GLU A 56 -15.82 -0.66 -5.09
CA GLU A 56 -16.29 -0.71 -3.71
C GLU A 56 -17.32 0.39 -3.39
N LEU A 57 -17.53 1.33 -4.32
CA LEU A 57 -18.46 2.44 -4.13
C LEU A 57 -19.87 2.10 -4.64
N PRO A 58 -20.94 2.63 -4.00
CA PRO A 58 -22.30 2.59 -4.54
C PRO A 58 -22.37 3.12 -5.98
N LYS A 59 -23.29 2.58 -6.79
CA LYS A 59 -23.44 2.96 -8.21
C LYS A 59 -23.65 4.45 -8.40
N GLU A 60 -24.39 5.08 -7.50
CA GLU A 60 -24.65 6.52 -7.52
C GLU A 60 -23.35 7.33 -7.41
N LEU A 61 -22.38 6.86 -6.62
CA LEU A 61 -21.06 7.48 -6.53
C LEU A 61 -20.17 7.13 -7.71
N GLN A 62 -20.23 5.89 -8.22
CA GLN A 62 -19.53 5.53 -9.46
C GLN A 62 -19.96 6.44 -10.63
N GLU A 63 -21.26 6.68 -10.78
CA GLU A 63 -21.82 7.57 -11.81
C GLU A 63 -21.42 9.03 -11.60
N ARG A 64 -21.50 9.52 -10.35
CA ARG A 64 -21.13 10.91 -9.99
C ARG A 64 -19.67 11.23 -10.35
N PHE A 65 -18.78 10.25 -10.22
CA PHE A 65 -17.36 10.43 -10.52
C PHE A 65 -16.95 9.89 -11.90
N HIS A 66 -17.93 9.56 -12.75
CA HIS A 66 -17.71 9.12 -14.13
C HIS A 66 -16.78 7.89 -14.23
N TYR A 67 -16.99 6.91 -13.36
CA TYR A 67 -16.25 5.66 -13.38
C TYR A 67 -16.36 4.97 -14.75
N ASP A 68 -15.22 4.62 -15.32
CA ASP A 68 -15.10 3.87 -16.57
C ASP A 68 -14.34 2.57 -16.29
N PRO A 69 -15.03 1.41 -16.26
CA PRO A 69 -14.40 0.14 -15.89
C PRO A 69 -13.29 -0.28 -16.85
N ALA A 70 -13.35 0.12 -18.14
CA ALA A 70 -12.30 -0.19 -19.10
C ALA A 70 -11.03 0.63 -18.83
N LYS A 71 -11.17 1.93 -18.50
CA LYS A 71 -10.04 2.78 -18.11
C LYS A 71 -9.44 2.36 -16.77
N ALA A 72 -10.29 1.96 -15.82
CA ALA A 72 -9.86 1.45 -14.53
C ALA A 72 -9.02 0.17 -14.67
N ALA A 73 -9.49 -0.79 -15.46
CA ALA A 73 -8.78 -2.03 -15.73
C ALA A 73 -7.44 -1.78 -16.46
N ALA A 74 -7.42 -0.89 -17.45
CA ALA A 74 -6.19 -0.51 -18.15
C ALA A 74 -5.17 0.17 -17.22
N TYR A 75 -5.64 1.09 -16.37
CA TYR A 75 -4.81 1.78 -15.39
C TYR A 75 -4.22 0.81 -14.35
N SER A 76 -5.05 -0.07 -13.77
CA SER A 76 -4.60 -1.10 -12.82
C SER A 76 -3.61 -2.09 -13.45
N THR A 77 -3.90 -2.56 -14.67
CA THR A 77 -2.99 -3.44 -15.42
C THR A 77 -1.64 -2.78 -15.67
N GLN A 78 -1.63 -1.50 -16.04
CA GLN A 78 -0.40 -0.76 -16.27
C GLN A 78 0.41 -0.58 -14.98
N GLN A 79 -0.24 -0.31 -13.85
CA GLN A 79 0.42 -0.24 -12.53
C GLN A 79 1.06 -1.59 -12.18
N ASN A 80 0.33 -2.70 -12.36
CA ASN A 80 0.82 -4.05 -12.05
C ASN A 80 1.98 -4.47 -12.97
N GLN A 81 1.91 -4.17 -14.27
CA GLN A 81 3.00 -4.44 -15.22
C GLN A 81 4.28 -3.67 -14.88
N ASN A 82 4.15 -2.42 -14.43
CA ASN A 82 5.30 -1.63 -13.99
C ASN A 82 5.96 -2.25 -12.76
N ILE A 83 5.18 -2.73 -11.79
CA ILE A 83 5.70 -3.47 -10.62
C ILE A 83 6.39 -4.77 -11.06
N GLU A 84 5.75 -5.60 -11.88
CA GLU A 84 6.32 -6.87 -12.30
C GLU A 84 7.62 -6.70 -13.09
N THR A 85 7.68 -5.70 -13.97
CA THR A 85 8.88 -5.38 -14.74
C THR A 85 9.99 -4.91 -13.80
N TRP A 86 9.65 -4.06 -12.83
CA TRP A 86 10.56 -3.59 -11.79
C TRP A 86 11.11 -4.74 -10.93
N ARG A 87 10.24 -5.66 -10.48
CA ARG A 87 10.61 -6.86 -9.72
C ARG A 87 11.47 -7.82 -10.53
N LYS A 88 11.16 -8.06 -11.81
CA LYS A 88 11.97 -8.92 -12.69
C LYS A 88 13.38 -8.35 -12.89
N GLN A 89 13.51 -7.04 -13.07
CA GLN A 89 14.80 -6.35 -13.18
C GLN A 89 15.61 -6.46 -11.87
N GLN A 90 14.95 -6.34 -10.72
CA GLN A 90 15.60 -6.52 -9.42
C GLN A 90 15.99 -7.98 -9.13
N ALA A 91 15.10 -8.93 -9.42
CA ALA A 91 15.33 -10.35 -9.21
C ALA A 91 16.51 -10.87 -10.05
N GLN A 92 16.63 -10.42 -11.31
CA GLN A 92 17.78 -10.76 -12.18
C GLN A 92 19.13 -10.29 -11.61
N ALA A 93 19.15 -9.21 -10.84
CA ALA A 93 20.36 -8.75 -10.14
C ALA A 93 20.68 -9.56 -8.86
N GLN A 94 19.78 -10.45 -8.43
CA GLN A 94 19.86 -11.18 -7.15
C GLN A 94 20.06 -12.70 -7.28
N VAL A 95 19.97 -13.29 -8.48
CA VAL A 95 20.01 -14.76 -8.70
C VAL A 95 21.31 -15.46 -8.25
N GLN A 96 22.36 -14.75 -7.84
CA GLN A 96 23.65 -15.38 -7.51
C GLN A 96 23.85 -15.83 -6.04
N ALA A 97 22.85 -15.75 -5.16
CA ALA A 97 23.02 -16.31 -3.81
C ALA A 97 21.70 -16.81 -3.18
N GLN A 98 21.51 -18.14 -3.16
CA GLN A 98 21.41 -18.95 -1.93
C GLN A 98 20.93 -20.40 -2.19
N PRO A 99 21.46 -21.40 -1.46
CA PRO A 99 20.82 -22.68 -1.21
C PRO A 99 19.81 -22.60 -0.05
N GLN A 100 18.83 -23.50 -0.08
CA GLN A 100 17.68 -23.59 0.80
C GLN A 100 17.86 -24.66 1.88
N GLU A 101 17.56 -24.34 3.13
CA GLU A 101 17.40 -25.32 4.20
C GLU A 101 16.02 -25.21 4.82
N ALA A 102 15.26 -26.31 4.77
CA ALA A 102 14.08 -26.54 5.57
C ALA A 102 14.46 -27.45 6.73
N ARG A 103 14.11 -27.06 7.96
CA ARG A 103 14.12 -27.98 9.09
C ARG A 103 12.85 -27.82 9.90
N ALA A 104 12.16 -28.95 10.07
CA ALA A 104 11.04 -29.09 11.00
C ALA A 104 11.55 -28.92 12.45
N THR A 105 10.84 -28.15 13.27
CA THR A 105 11.15 -28.01 14.70
C THR A 105 9.99 -28.38 15.62
N ALA A 106 10.40 -28.90 16.77
CA ALA A 106 9.61 -29.18 17.97
C ALA A 106 8.88 -27.92 18.50
N ALA A 107 8.02 -28.07 19.50
CA ALA A 107 7.21 -26.99 20.07
C ALA A 107 8.06 -25.80 20.58
N GLU A 108 8.26 -24.81 19.72
CA GLU A 108 8.93 -23.55 20.01
C GLU A 108 8.00 -22.59 20.80
N PRO A 109 8.55 -21.71 21.65
CA PRO A 109 7.76 -20.72 22.35
C PRO A 109 7.04 -19.80 21.36
N MET A 110 5.75 -19.58 21.58
CA MET A 110 4.89 -18.80 20.70
C MET A 110 4.64 -17.38 21.24
N ALA A 111 4.58 -16.41 20.35
CA ALA A 111 4.25 -15.03 20.67
C ALA A 111 2.77 -14.72 20.40
N THR A 112 2.18 -13.90 21.27
CA THR A 112 0.81 -13.37 21.15
C THR A 112 0.80 -12.08 20.33
N SER A 113 -0.12 -11.96 19.38
CA SER A 113 -0.17 -10.87 18.39
C SER A 113 -1.25 -9.82 18.65
N GLY A 114 -1.77 -9.73 19.87
CA GLY A 114 -2.80 -8.75 20.28
C GLY A 114 -4.17 -8.88 19.59
N ILE A 115 -4.28 -9.78 18.61
CA ILE A 115 -5.48 -10.20 17.90
C ILE A 115 -5.63 -11.70 18.15
N GLU A 116 -6.63 -12.06 18.96
CA GLU A 116 -6.84 -13.42 19.48
C GLU A 116 -7.06 -14.47 18.38
N THR A 117 -7.48 -14.05 17.18
CA THR A 117 -7.81 -14.93 16.06
C THR A 117 -6.63 -15.22 15.13
N LEU A 118 -5.45 -14.63 15.37
CA LEU A 118 -4.30 -14.87 14.52
C LEU A 118 -3.62 -16.20 14.86
N PRO A 119 -3.12 -16.93 13.85
CA PRO A 119 -2.24 -18.06 14.10
C PRO A 119 -1.09 -17.63 15.02
N PRO A 120 -0.72 -18.42 16.03
CA PRO A 120 0.45 -18.08 16.82
C PRO A 120 1.72 -18.21 15.94
N ILE A 121 2.73 -17.37 16.20
CA ILE A 121 4.05 -17.45 15.53
C ILE A 121 5.14 -17.68 16.57
N THR A 122 6.29 -18.17 16.14
CA THR A 122 7.44 -18.33 17.03
C THR A 122 7.99 -16.97 17.42
N VAL A 123 8.61 -16.88 18.60
CA VAL A 123 9.27 -15.64 19.07
C VAL A 123 10.34 -15.19 18.07
N ALA A 124 11.11 -16.13 17.50
CA ALA A 124 12.11 -15.84 16.48
C ALA A 124 11.50 -15.21 15.22
N LEU A 125 10.41 -15.78 14.69
CA LEU A 125 9.74 -15.21 13.51
C LEU A 125 9.17 -13.82 13.80
N LYS A 126 8.61 -13.59 15.00
CA LYS A 126 8.15 -12.26 15.42
C LYS A 126 9.30 -11.26 15.41
N ASP A 127 10.44 -11.60 15.98
CA ASP A 127 11.59 -10.69 16.08
C ASP A 127 12.20 -10.40 14.71
N GLU A 128 12.27 -11.40 13.81
CA GLU A 128 12.68 -11.20 12.42
C GLU A 128 11.74 -10.24 11.67
N LEU A 129 10.42 -10.39 11.84
CA LEU A 129 9.42 -9.49 11.23
C LEU A 129 9.54 -8.06 11.77
N LEU A 130 9.73 -7.88 13.09
CA LEU A 130 9.97 -6.56 13.69
C LEU A 130 11.26 -5.93 13.17
N GLY A 131 12.32 -6.72 13.00
CA GLY A 131 13.57 -6.30 12.38
C GLY A 131 13.36 -5.77 10.96
N ALA A 132 12.64 -6.51 10.13
CA ALA A 132 12.32 -6.11 8.76
C ALA A 132 11.47 -4.82 8.71
N VAL A 133 10.47 -4.71 9.58
CA VAL A 133 9.67 -3.48 9.70
C VAL A 133 10.54 -2.29 10.13
N LYS A 134 11.50 -2.48 11.03
CA LYS A 134 12.44 -1.44 11.43
C LYS A 134 13.36 -0.99 10.29
N MET A 135 13.80 -1.91 9.42
CA MET A 135 14.60 -1.54 8.24
C MET A 135 13.87 -0.56 7.32
N THR A 136 12.53 -0.62 7.27
CA THR A 136 11.74 0.33 6.47
C THR A 136 11.71 1.76 7.05
N ASP A 137 12.13 1.97 8.30
CA ASP A 137 12.21 3.32 8.90
C ASP A 137 13.25 4.18 8.16
N GLU A 138 14.30 3.56 7.60
CA GLU A 138 15.28 4.26 6.75
C GLU A 138 14.64 4.80 5.47
N LEU A 139 13.74 4.04 4.84
CA LEU A 139 13.01 4.50 3.65
C LEU A 139 12.13 5.71 3.97
N ASP A 140 11.44 5.68 5.11
CA ASP A 140 10.63 6.81 5.56
C ASP A 140 11.47 8.06 5.79
N ALA A 141 12.62 7.91 6.45
CA ALA A 141 13.55 9.00 6.72
C ALA A 141 14.13 9.58 5.43
N LEU A 142 14.52 8.74 4.47
CA LEU A 142 15.01 9.16 3.16
C LEU A 142 13.95 9.95 2.39
N TYR A 143 12.71 9.46 2.39
CA TYR A 143 11.59 10.16 1.76
C TYR A 143 11.33 11.54 2.40
N GLU A 144 11.30 11.61 3.73
CA GLU A 144 11.08 12.87 4.47
C GLU A 144 12.18 13.89 4.22
N ARG A 145 13.42 13.43 4.01
CA ARG A 145 14.57 14.26 3.65
C ARG A 145 14.52 14.76 2.20
N GLY A 146 13.57 14.29 1.39
CA GLY A 146 13.43 14.65 -0.02
C GLY A 146 14.50 14.02 -0.91
N CYS A 147 14.90 12.78 -0.63
CA CYS A 147 15.87 12.05 -1.45
C CYS A 147 15.42 11.87 -2.92
N ALA A 148 16.39 11.62 -3.80
CA ALA A 148 16.12 11.24 -5.18
C ALA A 148 15.61 9.79 -5.27
N SER A 149 14.86 9.47 -6.33
CA SER A 149 14.34 8.12 -6.57
C SER A 149 15.45 7.07 -6.58
N ALA A 150 16.61 7.38 -7.17
CA ALA A 150 17.76 6.47 -7.20
C ALA A 150 18.31 6.12 -5.81
N GLU A 151 18.36 7.10 -4.89
CA GLU A 151 18.81 6.89 -3.50
C GLU A 151 17.79 6.02 -2.76
N PHE A 152 16.49 6.34 -2.90
CA PHE A 152 15.40 5.57 -2.32
C PHE A 152 15.39 4.11 -2.80
N ILE A 153 15.56 3.90 -4.11
CA ILE A 153 15.63 2.57 -4.73
C ILE A 153 16.79 1.77 -4.16
N ALA A 154 17.98 2.36 -4.07
CA ALA A 154 19.16 1.68 -3.55
C ALA A 154 18.97 1.22 -2.10
N ALA A 155 18.34 2.05 -1.26
CA ALA A 155 18.01 1.72 0.11
C ALA A 155 16.91 0.65 0.24
N ALA A 156 15.99 0.55 -0.74
CA ALA A 156 14.90 -0.43 -0.73
C ALA A 156 15.37 -1.87 -1.06
N LEU A 157 16.47 -2.04 -1.81
CA LEU A 157 16.99 -3.36 -2.21
C LEU A 157 17.26 -4.33 -1.04
N PRO A 158 18.01 -3.94 0.03
CA PRO A 158 18.24 -4.84 1.16
C PRO A 158 16.97 -5.17 1.93
N VAL A 159 16.00 -4.24 1.99
CA VAL A 159 14.69 -4.45 2.59
C VAL A 159 13.92 -5.51 1.81
N GLU A 160 13.86 -5.40 0.48
CA GLU A 160 13.19 -6.36 -0.41
C GLU A 160 13.64 -7.79 -0.14
N ARG A 161 14.96 -7.98 -0.06
CA ARG A 161 15.56 -9.29 0.15
C ARG A 161 15.12 -9.94 1.46
N VAL A 162 15.03 -9.15 2.53
CA VAL A 162 14.61 -9.64 3.85
C VAL A 162 13.12 -10.00 3.80
N ILE A 163 12.29 -9.13 3.23
CA ILE A 163 10.84 -9.34 3.13
C ILE A 163 10.50 -10.59 2.31
N MET A 164 11.15 -10.78 1.15
CA MET A 164 10.91 -11.96 0.30
C MET A 164 11.17 -13.28 1.04
N LYS A 165 12.14 -13.31 1.97
CA LYS A 165 12.40 -14.50 2.79
C LYS A 165 11.40 -14.68 3.92
N LEU A 166 10.86 -13.59 4.45
CA LEU A 166 9.94 -13.62 5.59
C LEU A 166 8.50 -13.92 5.19
N GLN A 167 8.06 -13.46 4.00
CA GLN A 167 6.72 -13.78 3.51
C GLN A 167 6.53 -15.29 3.34
N ASP A 168 7.57 -16.03 2.89
CA ASP A 168 7.50 -17.49 2.71
C ASP A 168 7.41 -18.25 4.05
N LYS A 169 7.75 -17.60 5.17
CA LYS A 169 7.62 -18.16 6.53
C LYS A 169 6.23 -17.94 7.13
N LEU A 170 5.38 -17.12 6.52
CA LEU A 170 4.01 -16.88 6.98
C LEU A 170 3.00 -17.63 6.08
N PRO A 171 1.94 -18.23 6.65
CA PRO A 171 0.86 -18.77 5.84
C PRO A 171 0.24 -17.67 4.97
N LYS A 172 -0.08 -17.96 3.70
CA LYS A 172 -0.69 -16.97 2.79
C LYS A 172 -2.02 -16.38 3.29
N ALA A 173 -2.75 -17.10 4.13
CA ALA A 173 -4.01 -16.63 4.74
C ALA A 173 -3.78 -15.79 6.02
N ASP A 174 -2.54 -15.68 6.47
CA ASP A 174 -2.16 -14.90 7.65
C ASP A 174 -2.20 -13.40 7.32
N PRO A 175 -3.00 -12.58 8.02
CA PRO A 175 -3.02 -11.14 7.76
C PRO A 175 -1.67 -10.44 7.99
N ARG A 176 -0.76 -11.02 8.78
CA ARG A 176 0.60 -10.46 8.89
C ARG A 176 1.36 -10.62 7.58
N HIS A 177 1.10 -11.69 6.82
CA HIS A 177 1.62 -11.83 5.47
C HIS A 177 1.07 -10.71 4.58
N ASP A 178 -0.24 -10.49 4.59
CA ASP A 178 -0.87 -9.43 3.79
C ASP A 178 -0.32 -8.05 4.15
N LEU A 179 -0.20 -7.72 5.44
CA LEU A 179 0.35 -6.43 5.88
C LEU A 179 1.82 -6.26 5.50
N LEU A 180 2.62 -7.32 5.62
CA LEU A 180 4.04 -7.32 5.25
C LEU A 180 4.22 -7.05 3.76
N VAL A 181 3.50 -7.80 2.92
CA VAL A 181 3.56 -7.67 1.45
C VAL A 181 3.02 -6.32 1.01
N ASN A 182 1.85 -5.90 1.51
CA ASN A 182 1.26 -4.61 1.12
C ASN A 182 2.12 -3.41 1.56
N ALA A 183 2.75 -3.47 2.74
CA ALA A 183 3.68 -2.41 3.16
C ALA A 183 4.86 -2.29 2.17
N PHE A 184 5.43 -3.43 1.79
CA PHE A 184 6.59 -3.46 0.93
C PHE A 184 6.27 -3.11 -0.53
N ASP A 185 5.16 -3.60 -1.06
CA ASP A 185 4.65 -3.27 -2.38
C ASP A 185 4.38 -1.76 -2.51
N ALA A 186 3.86 -1.15 -1.45
CA ALA A 186 3.64 0.29 -1.39
C ALA A 186 4.97 1.08 -1.37
N TYR A 187 6.05 0.56 -0.75
CA TYR A 187 7.39 1.15 -0.88
C TYR A 187 7.94 1.01 -2.31
N GLN A 188 7.77 -0.13 -2.97
CA GLN A 188 8.15 -0.31 -4.38
C GLN A 188 7.38 0.67 -5.29
N GLN A 189 6.09 0.83 -5.06
CA GLN A 189 5.26 1.78 -5.79
C GLN A 189 5.67 3.23 -5.55
N THR A 190 6.12 3.54 -4.33
CA THR A 190 6.72 4.84 -4.03
C THR A 190 7.95 5.09 -4.89
N ALA A 191 8.86 4.12 -4.99
CA ALA A 191 10.04 4.23 -5.82
C ALA A 191 9.71 4.45 -7.32
N ILE A 192 8.74 3.69 -7.84
CA ILE A 192 8.24 3.82 -9.22
C ILE A 192 7.64 5.22 -9.44
N ALA A 193 6.78 5.67 -8.54
CA ALA A 193 6.14 6.98 -8.61
C ALA A 193 7.16 8.12 -8.50
N MET A 194 8.18 8.00 -7.63
CA MET A 194 9.26 8.98 -7.50
C MET A 194 10.00 9.11 -8.83
N LYS A 195 10.39 7.98 -9.43
CA LYS A 195 11.09 7.95 -10.71
C LYS A 195 10.24 8.53 -11.84
N ALA A 196 8.95 8.20 -11.90
CA ALA A 196 8.04 8.75 -12.89
C ALA A 196 7.88 10.27 -12.74
N ASN A 197 7.73 10.76 -11.51
CA ASN A 197 7.63 12.18 -11.20
C ASN A 197 8.91 12.94 -11.59
N GLU A 198 10.10 12.39 -11.33
CA GLU A 198 11.38 12.96 -11.76
C GLU A 198 11.52 13.02 -13.30
N GLN A 199 10.90 12.08 -14.02
CA GLN A 199 10.88 12.04 -15.48
C GLN A 199 9.78 12.91 -16.10
N GLY A 200 8.99 13.63 -15.29
CA GLY A 200 7.83 14.41 -15.75
C GLY A 200 6.67 13.54 -16.27
N ARG A 201 6.65 12.25 -15.93
CA ARG A 201 5.66 11.25 -16.37
C ARG A 201 4.71 10.79 -15.25
N GLY A 202 4.91 11.25 -14.02
CA GLY A 202 4.12 10.88 -12.84
C GLY A 202 3.70 12.10 -12.02
N GLN A 203 2.81 11.91 -11.06
CA GLN A 203 2.36 12.97 -10.17
C GLN A 203 2.98 12.81 -8.77
N ARG A 204 3.40 13.91 -8.15
CA ARG A 204 3.87 13.92 -6.74
C ARG A 204 2.86 13.31 -5.77
N SER A 205 1.58 13.38 -6.14
CA SER A 205 0.48 12.84 -5.37
C SER A 205 0.44 11.32 -5.34
N ASP A 206 0.97 10.66 -6.38
CA ASP A 206 1.08 9.19 -6.44
C ASP A 206 2.10 8.72 -5.41
N VAL A 207 3.26 9.39 -5.36
CA VAL A 207 4.30 9.17 -4.35
C VAL A 207 3.76 9.32 -2.92
N THR A 208 2.91 10.33 -2.70
CA THR A 208 2.34 10.62 -1.39
C THR A 208 1.35 9.54 -0.93
N VAL A 209 0.60 8.94 -1.86
CA VAL A 209 -0.37 7.87 -1.55
C VAL A 209 0.34 6.56 -1.24
N THR A 210 1.32 6.20 -2.05
CA THR A 210 2.04 4.94 -1.91
C THR A 210 2.86 4.94 -0.62
N ILE A 211 3.53 6.05 -0.28
CA ILE A 211 4.30 6.13 0.98
C ILE A 211 3.37 6.10 2.21
N ALA A 212 2.19 6.74 2.15
CA ALA A 212 1.22 6.69 3.23
C ALA A 212 0.66 5.28 3.46
N THR A 213 0.39 4.55 2.36
CA THR A 213 -0.06 3.15 2.41
C THR A 213 1.01 2.25 3.03
N ALA A 214 2.27 2.44 2.63
CA ALA A 214 3.41 1.72 3.19
C ALA A 214 3.50 1.91 4.72
N ARG A 215 3.40 3.17 5.16
CA ARG A 215 3.42 3.58 6.57
C ARG A 215 2.26 2.99 7.38
N LEU A 216 1.05 2.99 6.82
CA LEU A 216 -0.11 2.39 7.49
C LEU A 216 0.10 0.88 7.70
N CYS A 217 0.46 0.15 6.66
CA CYS A 217 0.59 -1.30 6.72
C CYS A 217 1.73 -1.72 7.66
N LYS A 218 2.90 -1.06 7.60
CA LYS A 218 4.01 -1.34 8.53
C LYS A 218 3.66 -1.00 9.98
N HIS A 219 2.89 0.06 10.21
CA HIS A 219 2.46 0.46 11.55
C HIS A 219 1.54 -0.58 12.15
N LEU A 220 0.48 -0.97 11.43
CA LEU A 220 -0.42 -2.03 11.88
C LEU A 220 0.33 -3.34 12.12
N LEU A 221 1.24 -3.73 11.23
CA LEU A 221 2.06 -4.93 11.41
C LEU A 221 2.90 -4.86 12.69
N ARG A 222 3.60 -3.76 12.93
CA ARG A 222 4.41 -3.54 14.14
C ARG A 222 3.56 -3.70 15.40
N ARG A 223 2.41 -3.01 15.45
CA ARG A 223 1.51 -3.02 16.61
C ARG A 223 0.90 -4.41 16.85
N ILE A 224 0.59 -5.16 15.79
CA ILE A 224 0.14 -6.56 15.89
C ILE A 224 1.25 -7.42 16.48
N LEU A 225 2.48 -7.32 15.97
CA LEU A 225 3.61 -8.13 16.45
C LEU A 225 3.97 -7.81 17.92
N GLU A 226 3.84 -6.56 18.33
CA GLU A 226 4.05 -6.11 19.71
C GLU A 226 2.88 -6.46 20.65
N GLY A 227 1.73 -6.87 20.10
CA GLY A 227 0.54 -7.21 20.86
C GLY A 227 -0.15 -6.01 21.53
N ASN A 228 0.05 -4.80 21.01
CA ASN A 228 -0.36 -3.55 21.66
C ASN A 228 -1.31 -2.68 20.82
N LEU A 229 -2.01 -3.27 19.84
CA LEU A 229 -3.03 -2.56 19.03
C LEU A 229 -4.09 -1.86 19.89
N THR A 230 -4.28 -0.56 19.69
CA THR A 230 -5.37 0.18 20.34
C THR A 230 -6.74 -0.19 19.73
N PRO A 231 -7.87 0.11 20.39
CA PRO A 231 -9.20 -0.11 19.83
C PRO A 231 -9.42 0.60 18.48
N GLU A 232 -8.89 1.81 18.31
CA GLU A 232 -8.97 2.59 17.08
C GLU A 232 -8.14 1.92 15.96
N GLU A 233 -6.92 1.50 16.28
CA GLU A 233 -6.05 0.76 15.36
C GLU A 233 -6.67 -0.58 14.95
N LYS A 234 -7.40 -1.24 15.86
CA LYS A 234 -8.18 -2.46 15.54
C LYS A 234 -9.27 -2.16 14.54
N SER A 235 -10.01 -1.07 14.71
CA SER A 235 -11.04 -0.64 13.75
C SER A 235 -10.43 -0.40 12.36
N VAL A 236 -9.31 0.33 12.30
CA VAL A 236 -8.58 0.58 11.04
C VAL A 236 -8.09 -0.71 10.40
N TYR A 237 -7.51 -1.63 11.19
CA TYR A 237 -7.07 -2.94 10.70
C TYR A 237 -8.24 -3.75 10.11
N TYR A 238 -9.39 -3.80 10.78
CA TYR A 238 -10.54 -4.54 10.28
C TYR A 238 -11.13 -3.90 9.03
N ALA A 239 -11.18 -2.57 8.94
CA ALA A 239 -11.60 -1.86 7.74
C ALA A 239 -10.67 -2.14 6.56
N TRP A 240 -9.35 -2.03 6.77
CA TRP A 240 -8.34 -2.38 5.78
C TRP A 240 -8.48 -3.84 5.30
N ARG A 241 -8.69 -4.77 6.24
CA ARG A 241 -8.82 -6.19 5.91
C ARG A 241 -10.13 -6.52 5.18
N LYS A 242 -11.21 -5.79 5.44
CA LYS A 242 -12.46 -5.91 4.70
C LYS A 242 -12.26 -5.50 3.24
N GLY A 243 -11.60 -4.36 2.99
CA GLY A 243 -11.29 -3.89 1.63
C GLY A 243 -10.54 -4.93 0.79
N LEU A 244 -9.52 -5.59 1.37
CA LEU A 244 -8.77 -6.65 0.67
C LEU A 244 -9.63 -7.85 0.22
N ARG A 245 -10.72 -8.17 0.93
CA ARG A 245 -11.59 -9.31 0.60
C ARG A 245 -12.64 -8.98 -0.44
N GLU A 246 -13.03 -7.71 -0.51
CA GLU A 246 -14.07 -7.23 -1.42
C GLU A 246 -13.49 -6.90 -2.81
N ASN A 247 -12.16 -6.83 -2.94
CA ASN A 247 -11.46 -6.48 -4.18
C ASN A 247 -10.13 -7.26 -4.35
N PRO A 248 -10.20 -8.57 -4.70
CA PRO A 248 -9.04 -9.47 -4.80
C PRO A 248 -8.14 -9.23 -6.03
#